data_AF-A0A953K064-F1
#
_entry.id   AF-A0A953K064-F1
#
_cell.length_a   1.000
_cell.length_b   1.000
_cell.length_c   1.000
_cell.angle_alpha   90.00
_cell.angle_beta   90.00
_cell.angle_gamma   90.00
#
_symmetry.space_group_name_H-M   'P 1'
#
loop_
_entity.id
_entity.type
_entity.pdbx_description
1 polymer ?
#
loop_
_entity_poly.entity_id
_entity_poly.type
_entity_poly.pdbx_seq_one_letter_code
_entity_poly.pdbx_strand_id
1 'polypeptide(L)'
;VEIPEKDLGIAAETCFSIISNPSRSIAERAFAMTVLYRILQREPDLMHEFQLVIESTLQENIPALNARYRNIQKELNRNKTKL
;
A
#
# COMPACT_ATOMS: atom_id res chain seq x y z
N VAL A 1 16.18 0.72 1.02
CA VAL A 1 16.29 -0.19 2.17
C VAL A 1 15.50 -1.43 1.81
N GLU A 2 16.15 -2.57 1.79
CA GLU A 2 15.51 -3.86 1.59
C GLU A 2 15.02 -4.39 2.94
N ILE A 3 13.78 -4.86 2.98
CA ILE A 3 13.18 -5.47 4.16
C ILE A 3 13.51 -6.96 4.12
N PRO A 4 14.10 -7.55 5.17
CA PRO A 4 14.31 -8.99 5.24
C PRO A 4 13.00 -9.75 5.07
N GLU A 5 13.03 -10.91 4.41
CA GLU A 5 11.81 -11.69 4.09
C GLU A 5 10.97 -12.03 5.33
N LYS A 6 11.63 -12.44 6.42
CA LYS A 6 11.02 -12.70 7.73
C LYS A 6 10.26 -11.50 8.32
N ASP A 7 10.60 -10.28 7.92
CA ASP A 7 10.03 -9.04 8.45
C ASP A 7 8.97 -8.44 7.51
N LEU A 8 8.77 -9.02 6.31
CA LEU A 8 7.82 -8.51 5.32
C LEU A 8 6.38 -8.48 5.85
N GLY A 9 5.95 -9.53 6.56
CA GLY A 9 4.60 -9.61 7.15
C GLY A 9 4.35 -8.50 8.17
N ILE A 10 5.25 -8.35 9.15
CA ILE A 10 5.15 -7.31 10.20
C ILE A 10 5.22 -5.91 9.57
N ALA A 11 6.07 -5.72 8.57
CA ALA A 11 6.17 -4.45 7.86
C ALA A 11 4.88 -4.12 7.10
N ALA A 12 4.25 -5.10 6.45
CA ALA A 12 2.97 -4.92 5.76
C ALA A 12 1.86 -4.55 6.75
N GLU A 13 1.73 -5.30 7.84
CA GLU A 13 0.75 -5.04 8.90
C GLU A 13 0.90 -3.63 9.49
N THR A 14 2.15 -3.22 9.75
CA THR A 14 2.45 -1.86 10.22
C THR A 14 2.01 -0.81 9.20
N CYS A 15 2.27 -1.03 7.91
CA CYS A 15 1.84 -0.11 6.85
C CYS A 15 0.31 -0.02 6.80
N PHE A 16 -0.39 -1.15 6.87
CA PHE A 16 -1.86 -1.17 6.89
C PHE A 16 -2.40 -0.37 8.07
N SER A 17 -1.87 -0.57 9.28
CA SER A 17 -2.26 0.17 10.48
C SER A 17 -2.03 1.68 10.34
N ILE A 18 -0.92 2.11 9.74
CA ILE A 18 -0.65 3.54 9.50
C ILE A 18 -1.66 4.12 8.50
N ILE A 19 -1.94 3.41 7.40
CA ILE A 19 -2.78 3.91 6.32
C ILE A 19 -4.24 4.06 6.77
N SER A 20 -4.76 3.10 7.54
CA SER A 20 -6.14 3.09 8.04
C SER A 20 -6.40 3.99 9.24
N ASN A 21 -5.36 4.56 9.85
CA ASN A 21 -5.50 5.43 11.02
C ASN A 21 -5.71 6.90 10.61
N PRO A 22 -6.91 7.49 10.81
CA PRO A 22 -7.19 8.87 10.44
C PRO A 22 -6.43 9.91 11.31
N SER A 23 -5.92 9.51 12.48
CA SER A 23 -5.07 10.37 13.32
C SER A 23 -3.64 10.50 12.82
N ARG A 24 -3.22 9.67 11.85
CA ARG A 24 -1.90 9.78 11.21
C ARG A 24 -1.91 10.89 10.18
N SER A 25 -0.76 11.56 10.04
CA SER A 25 -0.62 12.59 9.02
C SER A 25 -0.76 12.01 7.60
N ILE A 26 -1.22 12.83 6.65
CA ILE A 26 -1.32 12.44 5.24
C ILE A 26 0.05 11.98 4.71
N ALA A 27 1.14 12.59 5.18
CA ALA A 27 2.51 12.23 4.79
C ALA A 27 2.91 10.83 5.28
N GLU A 28 2.65 10.49 6.54
CA GLU A 28 2.89 9.13 7.07
C GLU A 28 2.07 8.09 6.29
N ARG A 29 0.78 8.36 6.05
CA ARG A 29 -0.11 7.48 5.29
C ARG A 29 0.39 7.26 3.86
N ALA A 30 0.75 8.34 3.15
CA ALA A 30 1.28 8.24 1.79
C ALA A 30 2.64 7.52 1.72
N PHE A 31 3.49 7.72 2.73
CA PHE A 31 4.75 7.01 2.84
C PHE A 31 4.53 5.51 3.08
N ALA A 32 3.64 5.14 3.99
CA ALA A 32 3.27 3.75 4.25
C ALA A 32 2.73 3.05 2.99
N MET A 33 1.88 3.72 2.18
CA MET A 33 1.43 3.18 0.89
C MET A 33 2.60 2.87 -0.07
N THR A 34 3.67 3.66 -0.01
CA THR A 34 4.85 3.48 -0.85
C THR A 34 5.68 2.28 -0.42
N VAL A 35 5.85 2.10 0.89
CA VAL A 35 6.54 0.94 1.46
C VAL A 35 5.74 -0.33 1.15
N LEU A 36 4.43 -0.30 1.38
CA LEU A 36 3.52 -1.40 1.10
C LEU A 36 3.54 -1.82 -0.37
N TYR A 37 3.54 -0.87 -1.31
CA TYR A 37 3.70 -1.17 -2.73
C TYR A 37 4.97 -1.98 -3.03
N ARG A 38 6.11 -1.65 -2.41
CA ARG A 38 7.37 -2.40 -2.60
C ARG A 38 7.28 -3.81 -2.03
N ILE A 39 6.55 -4.00 -0.93
CA ILE A 39 6.28 -5.32 -0.36
C ILE A 39 5.42 -6.14 -1.34
N LEU A 40 4.36 -5.55 -1.90
CA LEU A 40 3.48 -6.19 -2.88
C LEU A 40 4.18 -6.61 -4.18
N GLN A 41 5.29 -5.95 -4.54
CA GLN A 41 6.12 -6.39 -5.67
C GLN A 41 6.88 -7.68 -5.37
N ARG A 42 7.13 -7.99 -4.11
CA ARG A 42 7.81 -9.21 -3.64
C ARG A 42 6.82 -10.31 -3.26
N GLU A 43 5.65 -9.91 -2.75
CA GLU A 43 4.55 -10.79 -2.32
C GLU A 43 3.27 -10.46 -3.11
N PRO A 44 3.14 -10.91 -4.38
CA PRO A 44 2.00 -10.58 -5.21
C PRO A 44 0.66 -11.10 -4.67
N ASP A 45 0.68 -12.16 -3.87
CA ASP A 45 -0.52 -12.76 -3.28
C ASP A 45 -1.20 -11.82 -2.26
N LEU A 46 -0.41 -10.94 -1.62
CA LEU A 46 -0.90 -9.93 -0.69
C LEU A 46 -1.69 -8.79 -1.40
N MET A 47 -1.70 -8.77 -2.74
CA MET A 47 -2.38 -7.75 -3.54
C MET A 47 -3.88 -7.67 -3.24
N HIS A 48 -4.52 -8.82 -3.04
CA HIS A 48 -5.96 -8.86 -2.86
C HIS A 48 -6.37 -8.23 -1.52
N GLU A 49 -5.64 -8.55 -0.44
CA GLU A 49 -5.82 -7.92 0.86
C GLU A 49 -5.57 -6.41 0.81
N PHE A 50 -4.54 -5.99 0.07
CA PHE A 50 -4.24 -4.57 -0.12
C PHE A 50 -5.41 -3.80 -0.73
N GLN A 51 -6.01 -4.32 -1.81
CA GLN A 51 -7.14 -3.65 -2.45
C GLN A 51 -8.32 -3.49 -1.50
N LEU A 52 -8.67 -4.54 -0.75
CA LEU A 52 -9.77 -4.51 0.22
C LEU A 52 -9.57 -3.48 1.34
N VAL A 53 -8.38 -3.45 1.96
CA VAL A 53 -8.08 -2.54 3.07
C VAL A 53 -8.00 -1.08 2.60
N ILE A 54 -7.41 -0.84 1.43
CA ILE A 54 -7.25 0.52 0.92
C ILE A 54 -8.57 1.08 0.39
N GLU A 55 -9.39 0.28 -0.28
CA GLU A 55 -10.69 0.73 -0.80
C GLU A 55 -11.64 1.13 0.32
N SER A 56 -11.63 0.42 1.46
CA SER A 56 -12.39 0.81 2.64
C SER A 56 -11.85 2.10 3.29
N THR A 57 -10.53 2.29 3.32
CA THR A 57 -9.87 3.47 3.92
C THR A 57 -10.01 4.73 3.07
N LEU A 58 -9.99 4.63 1.75
CA LEU A 58 -10.00 5.78 0.83
C LEU A 58 -11.38 6.42 0.62
N GLN A 59 -12.42 5.88 1.25
CA GLN A 59 -13.75 6.51 1.30
C GLN A 59 -13.71 7.92 1.91
N GLU A 60 -12.66 8.26 2.65
CA GLU A 60 -12.42 9.56 3.27
C GLU A 60 -12.24 10.74 2.27
N ASN A 61 -12.27 10.52 0.95
CA ASN A 61 -12.17 11.56 -0.08
C ASN A 61 -10.91 12.46 0.01
N ILE A 62 -9.81 11.95 0.56
CA ILE A 62 -8.54 12.68 0.66
C ILE A 62 -7.82 12.65 -0.70
N PRO A 63 -7.71 13.79 -1.44
CA PRO A 63 -7.23 13.77 -2.83
C PRO A 63 -5.80 13.23 -2.99
N ALA A 64 -4.93 13.53 -2.03
CA ALA A 64 -3.52 13.11 -2.05
C ALA A 64 -3.36 11.59 -1.95
N LEU A 65 -4.12 10.94 -1.06
CA LEU A 65 -4.08 9.48 -0.90
C LEU A 65 -4.72 8.78 -2.10
N ASN A 66 -5.83 9.34 -2.61
CA ASN A 66 -6.49 8.86 -3.82
C ASN A 66 -5.58 8.90 -5.06
N ALA A 67 -4.82 9.99 -5.25
CA ALA A 67 -3.84 10.08 -6.33
C ALA A 67 -2.73 9.02 -6.18
N ARG A 68 -2.23 8.80 -4.96
CA ARG A 68 -1.20 7.80 -4.68
C ARG A 68 -1.69 6.38 -4.97
N TYR A 69 -2.91 6.05 -4.56
CA TYR A 69 -3.53 4.76 -4.81
C TYR A 69 -3.63 4.45 -6.31
N ARG A 70 -4.18 5.39 -7.09
CA ARG A 70 -4.30 5.23 -8.55
C ARG A 70 -2.95 4.99 -9.22
N ASN A 71 -1.90 5.69 -8.77
CA ASN A 71 -0.55 5.49 -9.29
C ASN A 71 -0.02 4.09 -8.98
N ILE A 72 -0.21 3.62 -7.74
CA ILE A 72 0.16 2.27 -7.32
C ILE A 72 -0.59 1.21 -8.15
N GLN A 73 -1.90 1.34 -8.30
CA GLN A 73 -2.70 0.42 -9.13
C GLN A 73 -2.22 0.38 -10.58
N LYS A 74 -1.93 1.55 -11.18
CA LYS A 74 -1.43 1.65 -12.56
C LYS A 74 -0.09 0.94 -12.72
N GLU A 75 0.83 1.13 -11.79
CA GLU A 75 2.14 0.46 -11.79
C GLU A 75 2.00 -1.06 -11.62
N LEU A 76 1.12 -1.51 -10.72
CA LEU A 76 0.87 -2.94 -10.51
C LEU A 76 0.26 -3.60 -11.73
N ASN A 77 -0.74 -2.97 -12.35
CA ASN A 77 -1.34 -3.49 -13.58
C ASN A 77 -0.32 -3.57 -14.72
N ARG A 78 0.56 -2.57 -14.85
CA ARG A 78 1.65 -2.59 -15.84
C ARG A 78 2.66 -3.72 -15.59
N ASN A 79 2.93 -4.04 -14.34
CA ASN A 79 3.87 -5.11 -13.98
C ASN A 79 3.25 -6.51 -14.13
N LYS A 80 1.94 -6.67 -13.87
CA LYS A 80 1.20 -7.92 -14.16
C LYS A 80 1.18 -8.28 -15.64
N THR A 81 1.30 -7.31 -16.56
CA THR A 81 1.35 -7.57 -18.01
C THR A 81 2.73 -8.02 -18.51
N LYS A 82 3.75 -8.02 -17.65
CA LYS A 82 5.14 -8.36 -17.98
C LYS A 82 5.61 -9.70 -17.40
N LEU A 83 4.74 -10.39 -16.68
CA LEU A 83 4.91 -11.75 -16.15
C LEU A 83 4.05 -12.70 -16.99
#